data_AF-A0A0N4UZB2-F1
#
_entry.id   AF-A0A0N4UZB2-F1
#
_cell.length_a   1.000
_cell.length_b   1.000
_cell.length_c   1.000
_cell.angle_alpha   90.00
_cell.angle_beta   90.00
_cell.angle_gamma   90.00
#
_symmetry.space_group_name_H-M   'P 1'
#
loop_
_entity.id
_entity.type
_entity.pdbx_description
1 polymer ?
#
loop_
_entity_poly.entity_id
_entity_poly.type
_entity_poly.pdbx_seq_one_letter_code
_entity_poly.pdbx_strand_id
1 'polypeptide(L)'
;MKKGDFVEIQAHITVIVTLQDEIFSQAQVIKPFNPASIKEALLRWCQHKLQGYPVKVTNFSSSWADGMAFCALIHRFAPDAFDFNMLDPRNRRGNFELAFKVAEDNGVVPLLEVDDMLMMGDRPDWKCVFTYVQTFYKEFKDRP
;
A
#
# COMPACT_ATOMS: atom_id res chain seq x y z
N MET A 1 -16.60 -2.70 -22.12
CA MET A 1 -16.70 -3.18 -20.73
C MET A 1 -17.27 -4.59 -20.76
N LYS A 2 -16.47 -5.59 -20.42
CA LYS A 2 -16.88 -7.00 -20.42
C LYS A 2 -17.49 -7.35 -19.06
N LYS A 3 -18.31 -8.40 -19.02
CA LYS A 3 -19.02 -8.86 -17.81
C LYS A 3 -18.07 -9.36 -16.71
N GLY A 4 -16.81 -9.67 -17.04
CA GLY A 4 -15.74 -10.02 -16.10
C GLY A 4 -15.26 -8.83 -15.28
N ASP A 5 -15.07 -7.66 -15.93
CA ASP A 5 -14.60 -6.41 -15.31
C ASP A 5 -15.51 -5.97 -14.14
N PHE A 6 -16.82 -6.24 -14.21
CA PHE A 6 -17.76 -5.91 -13.14
C PHE A 6 -17.64 -6.81 -11.90
N VAL A 7 -17.27 -8.07 -12.06
CA VAL A 7 -17.14 -9.02 -10.93
C VAL A 7 -15.88 -8.71 -10.14
N GLU A 8 -14.81 -8.32 -10.84
CA GLU A 8 -13.52 -7.93 -10.27
C GLU A 8 -13.63 -6.58 -9.52
N ILE A 9 -14.32 -5.61 -10.12
CA ILE A 9 -14.65 -4.34 -9.45
C ILE A 9 -15.54 -4.57 -8.21
N GLN A 10 -16.52 -5.47 -8.28
CA GLN A 10 -17.39 -5.77 -7.14
C GLN A 10 -16.64 -6.47 -6.01
N ALA A 11 -15.72 -7.37 -6.33
CA ALA A 11 -14.83 -8.00 -5.34
C ALA A 11 -13.95 -6.95 -4.65
N HIS A 12 -13.40 -5.98 -5.40
CA HIS A 12 -12.59 -4.90 -4.83
C HIS A 12 -13.41 -3.98 -3.93
N ILE A 13 -14.65 -3.65 -4.31
CA ILE A 13 -15.56 -2.86 -3.46
C ILE A 13 -15.90 -3.62 -2.17
N THR A 14 -16.20 -4.92 -2.25
CA THR A 14 -16.49 -5.74 -1.06
C THR A 14 -15.28 -5.87 -0.14
N VAL A 15 -14.06 -6.01 -0.68
CA VAL A 15 -12.81 -6.01 0.11
C VAL A 15 -12.60 -4.66 0.79
N ILE A 16 -12.86 -3.53 0.11
CA ILE A 16 -12.74 -2.19 0.71
C ILE A 16 -13.78 -1.97 1.83
N VAL A 17 -15.03 -2.41 1.63
CA VAL A 17 -16.09 -2.28 2.65
C VAL A 17 -15.81 -3.19 3.86
N THR A 18 -15.40 -4.43 3.63
CA THR A 18 -15.04 -5.35 4.73
C THR A 18 -13.78 -4.91 5.48
N LEU A 19 -12.79 -4.34 4.80
CA LEU A 19 -11.61 -3.72 5.41
C LEU A 19 -11.98 -2.52 6.29
N GLN A 20 -12.92 -1.69 5.82
CA GLN A 20 -13.45 -0.61 6.63
C GLN A 20 -14.15 -1.17 7.87
N ASP A 21 -15.03 -2.16 7.73
CA ASP A 21 -15.80 -2.78 8.82
C ASP A 21 -14.94 -3.52 9.86
N GLU A 22 -13.87 -4.20 9.45
CA GLU A 22 -12.92 -4.84 10.38
C GLU A 22 -12.09 -3.81 11.16
N ILE A 23 -11.72 -2.69 10.52
CA ILE A 23 -11.08 -1.55 11.21
C ILE A 23 -12.07 -0.92 12.21
N PHE A 24 -13.36 -0.84 11.87
CA PHE A 24 -14.42 -0.35 12.76
C PHE A 24 -14.63 -1.26 13.99
N SER A 25 -14.52 -2.58 13.85
CA SER A 25 -14.79 -3.53 14.95
C SER A 25 -13.71 -3.53 16.04
N GLN A 26 -12.45 -3.24 15.70
CA GLN A 26 -11.33 -3.27 16.66
C GLN A 26 -11.20 -1.99 17.51
N ALA A 27 -11.91 -0.91 17.16
CA ALA A 27 -11.88 0.34 17.92
C ALA A 27 -13.04 0.42 18.92
N GLN A 28 -12.87 -0.14 20.12
CA GLN A 28 -13.76 0.22 21.24
C GLN A 28 -13.54 1.69 21.65
N VAL A 29 -14.66 2.37 21.94
CA VAL A 29 -14.84 3.81 22.27
C VAL A 29 -15.08 4.70 21.05
N ILE A 30 -16.34 5.10 20.91
CA ILE A 30 -16.88 6.04 19.91
C ILE A 30 -16.09 7.36 19.94
N LYS A 31 -15.17 7.52 18.99
CA LYS A 31 -14.78 8.83 18.45
C LYS A 31 -15.48 8.98 17.10
N PRO A 32 -16.02 10.17 16.76
CA PRO A 32 -16.62 10.38 15.44
C PRO A 32 -15.59 10.01 14.37
N PHE A 33 -16.03 9.21 13.39
CA PHE A 33 -15.23 8.81 12.24
C PHE A 33 -14.68 10.05 11.54
N ASN A 34 -13.39 10.29 11.70
CA ASN A 34 -12.69 11.31 10.94
C ASN A 34 -11.81 10.58 9.90
N PRO A 35 -12.17 10.61 8.61
CA PRO A 35 -11.32 10.07 7.54
C PRO A 35 -9.87 10.59 7.62
N ALA A 36 -9.68 11.83 8.10
CA ALA A 36 -8.37 12.39 8.32
C ALA A 36 -7.60 11.64 9.42
N SER A 37 -8.25 11.20 10.50
CA SER A 37 -7.57 10.47 11.58
C SER A 37 -7.12 9.06 11.16
N ILE A 38 -7.86 8.38 10.28
CA ILE A 38 -7.46 7.06 9.76
C ILE A 38 -6.28 7.21 8.79
N LYS A 39 -6.36 8.18 7.88
CA LYS A 39 -5.28 8.48 6.94
C LYS A 39 -4.00 8.85 7.67
N GLU A 40 -4.08 9.68 8.71
CA GLU A 40 -2.95 10.04 9.55
C GLU A 40 -2.39 8.84 10.32
N ALA A 41 -3.24 7.98 10.89
CA ALA A 41 -2.80 6.79 11.59
C ALA A 41 -2.04 5.83 10.67
N LEU A 42 -2.56 5.56 9.46
CA LEU A 42 -1.87 4.73 8.49
C LEU A 42 -0.56 5.36 8.01
N LEU A 43 -0.52 6.68 7.84
CA LEU A 43 0.70 7.39 7.47
C LEU A 43 1.77 7.25 8.56
N ARG A 44 1.39 7.40 9.84
CA ARG A 44 2.29 7.19 10.98
C ARG A 44 2.78 5.75 11.05
N TRP A 45 1.92 4.77 10.78
CA TRP A 45 2.33 3.37 10.72
C TRP A 45 3.38 3.14 9.63
N CYS A 46 3.18 3.68 8.42
CA CYS A 46 4.18 3.61 7.35
C CYS A 46 5.49 4.26 7.80
N GLN A 47 5.44 5.48 8.34
CA GLN A 47 6.63 6.19 8.80
C GLN A 47 7.40 5.43 9.88
N HIS A 48 6.69 4.78 10.82
CA HIS A 48 7.30 3.95 11.84
C HIS A 48 7.94 2.69 11.24
N LYS A 49 7.21 1.94 10.40
CA LYS A 49 7.73 0.73 9.77
C LYS A 49 8.88 1.03 8.80
N LEU A 50 8.97 2.23 8.24
CA LEU A 50 10.04 2.62 7.31
C LEU A 50 11.25 3.30 7.98
N GLN A 51 11.33 3.34 9.31
CA GLN A 51 12.51 3.87 10.01
C GLN A 51 13.80 3.12 9.61
N GLY A 52 14.83 3.87 9.22
CA GLY A 52 16.12 3.31 8.79
C GLY A 52 16.23 3.07 7.29
N TYR A 53 15.14 3.14 6.52
CA TYR A 53 15.20 3.15 5.06
C TYR A 53 15.46 4.58 4.56
N PRO A 54 16.20 4.77 3.45
CA PRO A 54 16.44 6.07 2.82
C PRO A 54 15.21 6.59 2.03
N VAL A 55 14.01 6.43 2.59
CA VAL A 55 12.74 6.85 1.98
C VAL A 55 11.97 7.77 2.93
N LYS A 56 11.32 8.80 2.40
CA LYS A 56 10.54 9.76 3.19
C LYS A 56 9.08 9.76 2.74
N VAL A 57 8.23 9.12 3.53
CA VAL A 57 6.78 9.06 3.27
C VAL A 57 6.06 10.17 4.04
N THR A 58 5.48 11.13 3.32
CA THR A 58 4.71 12.25 3.89
C THR A 58 3.27 12.33 3.37
N ASN A 59 2.94 11.52 2.37
CA ASN A 59 1.62 11.45 1.76
C ASN A 59 1.39 10.07 1.13
N PHE A 60 0.21 9.86 0.57
CA PHE A 60 -0.15 8.65 -0.20
C PHE A 60 -0.17 8.94 -1.70
N SER A 61 0.69 9.80 -2.23
CA SER A 61 0.75 10.12 -3.66
C SER A 61 2.22 10.17 -4.09
N SER A 62 2.82 11.36 -4.19
CA SER A 62 4.18 11.53 -4.68
C SER A 62 5.25 10.80 -3.87
N SER A 63 5.04 10.53 -2.58
CA SER A 63 5.98 9.71 -1.79
C SER A 63 6.08 8.24 -2.24
N TRP A 64 5.17 7.78 -3.10
CA TRP A 64 5.07 6.39 -3.56
C TRP A 64 5.27 6.26 -5.08
N ALA A 65 5.49 7.38 -5.77
CA ALA A 65 5.46 7.42 -7.23
C ALA A 65 6.64 6.71 -7.92
N ASP A 66 7.73 6.48 -7.20
CA ASP A 66 8.94 5.81 -7.69
C ASP A 66 9.04 4.33 -7.29
N GLY A 67 8.06 3.82 -6.55
CA GLY A 67 8.02 2.45 -6.05
C GLY A 67 8.90 2.17 -4.82
N MET A 68 9.80 3.08 -4.43
CA MET A 68 10.77 2.83 -3.36
C MET A 68 10.10 2.65 -1.99
N ALA A 69 9.03 3.41 -1.73
CA ALA A 69 8.26 3.26 -0.50
C ALA A 69 7.57 1.89 -0.41
N PHE A 70 7.07 1.35 -1.53
CA PHE A 70 6.50 0.00 -1.56
C PHE A 70 7.58 -1.05 -1.34
N CYS A 71 8.73 -0.95 -2.03
CA CYS A 71 9.87 -1.84 -1.82
C CYS A 71 10.32 -1.83 -0.35
N ALA A 72 10.44 -0.65 0.26
CA ALA A 72 10.89 -0.53 1.65
C ALA A 72 9.90 -1.17 2.62
N LEU A 73 8.59 -0.97 2.36
CA LEU A 73 7.54 -1.51 3.21
C LEU A 73 7.50 -3.03 3.17
N ILE A 74 7.56 -3.64 1.99
CA ILE A 74 7.55 -5.10 1.88
C ILE A 74 8.86 -5.72 2.39
N HIS A 75 10.00 -5.10 2.11
CA HIS A 75 11.30 -5.57 2.61
C HIS A 75 11.36 -5.56 4.14
N ARG A 76 10.62 -4.69 4.83
CA ARG A 76 10.56 -4.72 6.30
C ARG A 76 10.02 -6.07 6.82
N PHE A 77 9.09 -6.70 6.10
CA PHE A 77 8.46 -7.95 6.50
C PHE A 77 9.04 -9.18 5.80
N ALA A 78 9.72 -8.98 4.67
CA ALA A 78 10.44 -10.01 3.92
C ALA A 78 11.86 -9.52 3.55
N PRO A 79 12.75 -9.36 4.54
CA PRO A 79 14.08 -8.77 4.32
C PRO A 79 14.99 -9.63 3.43
N ASP A 80 14.73 -10.93 3.34
CA ASP A 80 15.52 -11.85 2.53
C ASP A 80 15.04 -11.95 1.07
N ALA A 81 13.96 -11.25 0.71
CA ALA A 81 13.37 -11.35 -0.63
C ALA A 81 14.22 -10.64 -1.71
N PHE A 82 14.92 -9.56 -1.36
CA PHE A 82 15.79 -8.79 -2.26
C PHE A 82 16.68 -7.83 -1.46
N ASP A 83 17.80 -7.39 -2.05
CA ASP A 83 18.65 -6.35 -1.45
C ASP A 83 18.11 -4.95 -1.77
N PHE A 84 17.54 -4.28 -0.76
CA PHE A 84 17.01 -2.92 -0.92
C PHE A 84 18.06 -1.89 -1.36
N ASN A 85 19.33 -2.06 -0.96
CA ASN A 85 20.38 -1.07 -1.24
C ASN A 85 20.79 -1.05 -2.72
N MET A 86 20.43 -2.08 -3.47
CA MET A 86 20.69 -2.19 -4.90
C MET A 86 19.61 -1.54 -5.77
N LEU A 87 18.52 -1.04 -5.15
CA LEU A 87 17.43 -0.40 -5.87
C LEU A 87 17.74 1.06 -6.23
N ASP A 88 17.23 1.49 -7.39
CA ASP A 88 17.38 2.85 -7.89
C ASP A 88 15.99 3.50 -8.02
N PRO A 89 15.72 4.65 -7.38
CA PRO A 89 14.45 5.38 -7.53
C PRO A 89 14.09 5.72 -8.99
N ARG A 90 15.08 5.79 -9.88
CA ARG A 90 14.86 6.06 -11.31
C ARG A 90 14.27 4.85 -12.05
N ASN A 91 14.45 3.64 -11.52
CA ASN A 91 13.89 2.41 -12.09
C ASN A 91 12.45 2.15 -11.59
N ARG A 92 11.55 3.10 -11.83
CA ARG A 92 10.17 3.06 -11.31
C ARG A 92 9.46 1.74 -11.63
N ARG A 93 9.55 1.29 -12.89
CA ARG A 93 8.92 0.05 -13.35
C ARG A 93 9.42 -1.15 -12.55
N GLY A 94 10.74 -1.34 -12.49
CA GLY A 94 11.34 -2.45 -11.76
C GLY A 94 11.02 -2.43 -10.26
N ASN A 95 10.97 -1.24 -9.66
CA ASN A 95 10.59 -1.09 -8.25
C ASN A 95 9.13 -1.53 -8.00
N PHE A 96 8.18 -1.11 -8.85
CA PHE A 96 6.79 -1.53 -8.72
C PHE A 96 6.61 -3.03 -8.97
N GLU A 97 7.20 -3.58 -10.04
CA GLU A 97 7.15 -5.01 -10.36
C GLU A 97 7.69 -5.85 -9.19
N LEU A 98 8.84 -5.48 -8.64
CA LEU A 98 9.44 -6.16 -7.50
C LEU A 98 8.55 -6.06 -6.26
N ALA A 99 8.13 -4.84 -5.90
CA ALA A 99 7.37 -4.64 -4.67
C ALA A 99 6.02 -5.35 -4.71
N PHE A 100 5.29 -5.27 -5.82
CA PHE A 100 3.95 -5.85 -5.92
C PHE A 100 4.01 -7.37 -5.98
N LYS A 101 4.98 -7.94 -6.70
CA LYS A 101 5.21 -9.38 -6.72
C LYS A 101 5.54 -9.93 -5.33
N VAL A 102 6.53 -9.33 -4.63
CA VAL A 102 6.91 -9.81 -3.30
C VAL A 102 5.77 -9.60 -2.30
N ALA A 103 4.98 -8.53 -2.45
CA ALA A 103 3.81 -8.32 -1.60
C ALA A 103 2.75 -9.41 -1.81
N GLU A 104 2.45 -9.76 -3.05
CA GLU A 104 1.51 -10.85 -3.40
C GLU A 104 2.01 -12.20 -2.86
N ASP A 105 3.29 -12.52 -3.04
CA ASP A 105 3.93 -13.73 -2.49
C ASP A 105 3.84 -13.80 -0.95
N ASN A 106 3.62 -12.67 -0.27
CA ASN A 106 3.48 -12.55 1.18
C ASN A 106 2.03 -12.35 1.66
N GLY A 107 1.05 -12.50 0.77
CA GLY A 107 -0.39 -12.48 1.09
C GLY A 107 -1.09 -11.14 0.87
N VAL A 108 -0.40 -10.12 0.37
CA VAL A 108 -1.02 -8.82 0.08
C VAL A 108 -1.84 -8.89 -1.19
N VAL A 109 -3.12 -8.51 -1.11
CA VAL A 109 -4.03 -8.49 -2.26
C VAL A 109 -3.56 -7.47 -3.31
N PRO A 110 -3.33 -7.86 -4.58
CA PRO A 110 -2.85 -6.95 -5.63
C PRO A 110 -3.98 -6.03 -6.13
N LEU A 111 -3.99 -4.77 -5.67
CA LEU A 111 -5.00 -3.78 -6.09
C LEU A 111 -4.51 -2.76 -7.12
N LEU A 112 -3.19 -2.67 -7.35
CA LEU A 112 -2.59 -1.76 -8.31
C LEU A 112 -1.79 -2.54 -9.34
N GLU A 113 -1.87 -2.10 -10.58
CA GLU A 113 -1.02 -2.58 -11.66
C GLU A 113 0.17 -1.63 -11.88
N VAL A 114 1.27 -2.20 -12.36
CA VAL A 114 2.50 -1.45 -12.65
C VAL A 114 2.25 -0.39 -13.72
N ASP A 115 1.54 -0.75 -14.79
CA ASP A 115 1.30 0.16 -15.92
C ASP A 115 0.44 1.36 -15.53
N ASP A 116 -0.55 1.17 -14.65
CA ASP A 116 -1.37 2.25 -14.10
C ASP A 116 -0.53 3.23 -13.26
N MET A 117 0.35 2.72 -12.41
CA MET A 117 1.25 3.55 -11.60
C MET A 117 2.23 4.35 -12.46
N LEU A 118 2.71 3.77 -13.55
CA LEU A 118 3.57 4.48 -14.50
C LEU A 118 2.80 5.54 -15.28
N MET A 119 1.58 5.24 -15.72
CA MET A 119 0.70 6.19 -16.41
C MET A 119 0.35 7.39 -15.51
N MET A 120 0.15 7.14 -14.21
CA MET A 120 -0.13 8.18 -13.22
C MET A 120 1.07 9.11 -12.91
N GLY A 121 2.29 8.74 -13.32
CA GLY A 121 3.46 9.61 -13.19
C GLY A 121 3.85 9.93 -11.74
N ASP A 122 4.35 11.14 -11.51
CA ASP A 122 4.95 11.55 -10.22
C ASP A 122 3.93 11.86 -9.12
N ARG A 123 2.63 11.87 -9.45
CA ARG A 123 1.55 12.24 -8.53
C ARG A 123 0.36 11.30 -8.69
N PRO A 124 0.51 10.01 -8.36
CA PRO A 124 -0.58 9.05 -8.45
C PRO A 124 -1.77 9.44 -7.58
N ASP A 125 -2.98 9.00 -7.97
CA ASP A 125 -4.19 9.26 -7.20
C ASP A 125 -4.01 8.72 -5.78
N TRP A 126 -4.16 9.61 -4.81
CA TRP A 126 -3.86 9.29 -3.43
C TRP A 126 -4.81 8.25 -2.84
N LYS A 127 -6.02 8.12 -3.37
CA LYS A 127 -7.00 7.12 -2.92
C LYS A 127 -6.56 5.74 -3.37
N CYS A 128 -6.09 5.59 -4.61
CA CYS A 128 -5.59 4.31 -5.12
C CYS A 128 -4.42 3.79 -4.28
N VAL A 129 -3.41 4.65 -4.04
CA VAL A 129 -2.26 4.32 -3.19
C VAL A 129 -2.69 4.08 -1.75
N PHE A 130 -3.55 4.94 -1.17
CA PHE A 130 -4.03 4.76 0.20
C PHE A 130 -4.74 3.42 0.38
N THR A 131 -5.68 3.07 -0.50
CA THR A 131 -6.41 1.80 -0.46
C THR A 131 -5.47 0.61 -0.58
N TYR A 132 -4.47 0.67 -1.45
CA TYR A 132 -3.50 -0.41 -1.56
C TYR A 132 -2.62 -0.52 -0.30
N VAL A 133 -2.15 0.59 0.27
CA VAL A 133 -1.39 0.54 1.54
C VAL A 133 -2.24 0.02 2.71
N GLN A 134 -3.57 0.16 2.68
CA GLN A 134 -4.44 -0.49 3.67
C GLN A 134 -4.37 -2.02 3.61
N THR A 135 -4.14 -2.63 2.43
CA THR A 135 -3.98 -4.09 2.34
C THR A 135 -2.67 -4.55 2.98
N PHE A 136 -1.57 -3.80 2.81
CA PHE A 136 -0.32 -4.03 3.56
C PHE A 136 -0.55 -3.93 5.07
N TYR A 137 -1.26 -2.90 5.52
CA TYR A 137 -1.56 -2.75 6.95
C TYR A 137 -2.38 -3.93 7.47
N LYS A 138 -3.42 -4.36 6.75
CA LYS A 138 -4.24 -5.51 7.15
C LYS A 138 -3.38 -6.76 7.34
N GLU A 139 -2.49 -7.02 6.39
CA GLU A 139 -1.67 -8.23 6.36
C GLU A 139 -0.55 -8.22 7.41
N PHE A 140 -0.01 -7.04 7.72
CA PHE A 140 1.23 -6.92 8.49
C PHE A 140 1.09 -6.22 9.85
N LYS A 141 -0.07 -5.65 10.21
CA LYS A 141 -0.22 -4.89 11.47
C LYS A 141 0.12 -5.70 12.73
N ASP A 142 -0.17 -7.01 12.71
CA ASP A 142 0.04 -7.92 13.84
C ASP A 142 1.39 -8.66 13.75
N ARG A 143 2.14 -8.44 12.67
CA ARG A 143 3.48 -9.02 12.50
C ARG A 143 4.53 -8.12 13.17
N PRO A 144 5.49 -8.71 13.88
CA PRO A 144 6.53 -7.95 14.59
C PRO A 144 7.26 -6.95 13.67
#